data_AF-A0A2U9B9U5-F1
#
_entry.id   AF-A0A2U9B9U5-F1
#
_cell.length_a   1.000
_cell.length_b   1.000
_cell.length_c   1.000
_cell.angle_alpha   90.00
_cell.angle_beta   90.00
_cell.angle_gamma   90.00
#
_symmetry.space_group_name_H-M   'P 1'
#
loop_
_entity.id
_entity.type
_entity.pdbx_description
1 polymer ?
#
loop_
_entity_poly.entity_id
_entity_poly.type
_entity_poly.pdbx_seq_one_letter_code
_entity_poly.pdbx_strand_id
1 'polypeptide(L)'
;MPVRKKDTARALGLLDEYCTKLRKPEEQQLKTAIQRVMGIFKSNLFEALLDIQEFYEVTLLNTQKSSEQKLEEVNHMAEKWEKSVSIQNSELAHSACPVDEQREQSISNPSRTEQGETGAKTSEVSSLSEPAILQ
;
A
#
# COMPACT_ATOMS: atom_id res chain seq x y z
N MET A 1 5.46 27.15 -8.95
CA MET A 1 6.02 26.14 -9.86
C MET A 1 5.57 24.78 -9.38
N PRO A 2 4.92 23.97 -10.21
CA PRO A 2 4.54 22.63 -9.81
C PRO A 2 5.76 21.69 -9.72
N VAL A 3 5.69 20.72 -8.83
CA VAL A 3 6.77 19.77 -8.57
C VAL A 3 6.64 18.59 -9.53
N ARG A 4 7.65 18.33 -10.36
CA ARG A 4 7.60 17.21 -11.32
C ARG A 4 8.36 16.02 -10.76
N LYS A 5 7.96 14.81 -11.15
CA LYS A 5 8.61 13.56 -10.70
C LYS A 5 10.13 13.55 -10.94
N LYS A 6 10.55 14.05 -12.11
CA LYS A 6 11.97 14.22 -12.47
C LYS A 6 12.73 15.17 -11.53
N ASP A 7 12.07 16.19 -11.01
CA ASP A 7 12.68 17.20 -10.15
C ASP A 7 12.86 16.63 -8.74
N THR A 8 11.88 15.86 -8.25
CA THR A 8 12.00 15.07 -7.01
C THR A 8 13.15 14.06 -7.10
N ALA A 9 13.22 13.27 -8.18
CA ALA A 9 14.28 12.28 -8.35
C ALA A 9 15.68 12.91 -8.36
N ARG A 10 15.83 14.07 -9.03
CA ARG A 10 17.06 14.85 -9.01
C ARG A 10 17.40 15.34 -7.60
N ALA A 11 16.42 15.89 -6.88
CA ALA A 11 16.61 16.38 -5.51
C ALA A 11 17.03 15.25 -4.56
N LEU A 12 16.45 14.05 -4.70
CA LEU A 12 16.84 12.87 -3.93
C LEU A 12 18.28 12.44 -4.23
N GLY A 13 18.72 12.51 -5.48
CA GLY A 13 20.12 12.26 -5.84
C GLY A 13 21.09 13.22 -5.17
N LEU A 14 20.74 14.51 -5.07
CA LEU A 14 21.56 15.51 -4.36
C LEU A 14 21.63 15.23 -2.85
N LEU A 15 20.53 14.80 -2.24
CA LEU A 15 20.52 14.40 -0.83
C LEU A 15 21.38 13.15 -0.58
N ASP A 16 21.35 12.18 -1.50
CA ASP A 16 22.19 10.99 -1.44
C ASP A 16 23.68 11.35 -1.54
N GLU A 17 24.04 12.19 -2.52
CA GLU A 17 25.41 12.68 -2.68
C GLU A 17 25.89 13.42 -1.43
N TYR A 18 25.04 14.24 -0.81
CA TYR A 18 25.36 14.89 0.46
C TYR A 18 25.62 13.88 1.59
N CYS A 19 24.81 12.81 1.69
CA CYS A 19 25.02 11.75 2.68
C CYS A 19 26.36 11.02 2.52
N THR A 20 26.93 10.95 1.31
CA THR A 20 28.27 10.37 1.07
C THR A 20 29.41 11.26 1.57
N LYS A 21 29.16 12.57 1.69
CA LYS A 21 30.11 13.58 2.16
C LYS A 21 30.15 13.66 3.69
N LEU A 22 29.06 13.27 4.38
CA LEU A 22 28.99 13.17 5.83
C LEU A 22 29.72 11.91 6.32
N ARG A 23 30.97 12.07 6.76
CA ARG A 23 31.85 10.97 7.23
C ARG A 23 32.25 11.10 8.69
N LYS A 24 32.02 12.25 9.30
CA LYS A 24 32.42 12.48 10.68
C LYS A 24 31.41 11.84 11.64
N PRO A 25 31.86 11.29 12.78
CA PRO A 25 30.96 10.67 13.75
C PRO A 25 29.93 11.66 14.32
N GLU A 26 30.28 12.94 14.43
CA GLU A 26 29.38 14.00 14.90
C GLU A 26 28.24 14.30 13.91
N GLU A 27 28.40 13.95 12.64
CA GLU A 27 27.43 14.19 11.56
C GLU A 27 26.44 13.03 11.39
N GLN A 28 26.57 11.94 12.16
CA GLN A 28 25.77 10.73 11.95
C GLN A 28 24.27 10.95 12.24
N GLN A 29 23.93 11.79 13.21
CA GLN A 29 22.54 12.18 13.46
C GLN A 29 21.94 12.95 12.29
N LEU A 30 22.71 13.86 11.68
CA LEU A 30 22.29 14.60 10.48
C LEU A 30 22.07 13.67 9.29
N LYS A 31 23.00 12.75 9.05
CA LYS A 31 22.85 11.72 8.01
C LYS A 31 21.58 10.89 8.20
N THR A 32 21.31 10.47 9.44
CA THR A 32 20.10 9.72 9.80
C THR A 32 18.84 10.54 9.53
N ALA A 33 18.82 11.82 9.91
CA ALA A 33 17.68 12.70 9.65
C ALA A 33 17.41 12.86 8.15
N ILE A 34 18.46 13.05 7.33
CA ILE A 34 18.33 13.17 5.87
C ILE A 34 17.81 11.87 5.26
N GLN A 35 18.33 10.72 5.69
CA GLN A 35 17.84 9.42 5.21
C GLN A 35 16.35 9.20 5.53
N ARG A 36 15.87 9.64 6.70
CA ARG A 36 14.44 9.59 7.03
C ARG A 36 13.61 10.44 6.07
N VAL A 37 14.07 11.66 5.76
CA VAL A 37 13.42 12.54 4.77
C VAL A 37 13.40 11.90 3.38
N MET A 38 14.52 11.34 2.93
CA MET A 38 14.58 10.60 1.66
C MET A 38 13.63 9.40 1.65
N GLY A 39 13.49 8.68 2.76
CA GLY A 39 12.55 7.55 2.89
C GLY A 39 11.09 7.97 2.72
N ILE A 40 10.70 9.13 3.25
CA ILE A 40 9.35 9.69 3.05
C ILE A 40 9.11 9.98 1.57
N PHE A 41 10.06 10.64 0.92
CA PHE A 41 9.97 10.97 -0.50
C PHE A 41 9.99 9.75 -1.42
N LYS A 42 10.63 8.65 -1.02
CA LYS A 42 10.63 7.37 -1.74
C LYS A 42 9.42 6.49 -1.44
N SER A 43 8.49 6.93 -0.60
CA SER A 43 7.32 6.14 -0.24
C SER A 43 6.37 5.99 -1.44
N ASN A 44 5.73 4.82 -1.54
CA ASN A 44 4.75 4.55 -2.61
C ASN A 44 3.62 5.59 -2.62
N LEU A 45 3.20 6.10 -1.45
CA LEU A 45 2.20 7.15 -1.37
C LEU A 45 2.69 8.47 -1.96
N PHE A 46 3.92 8.88 -1.64
CA PHE A 46 4.47 10.13 -2.19
C PHE A 46 4.62 10.06 -3.71
N GLU A 47 5.14 8.95 -4.22
CA GLU A 47 5.25 8.69 -5.66
C GLU A 47 3.87 8.69 -6.35
N ALA A 48 2.86 8.08 -5.74
CA ALA A 48 1.48 8.10 -6.25
C ALA A 48 0.90 9.53 -6.28
N LEU A 49 1.19 10.35 -5.27
CA LEU A 49 0.77 11.76 -5.24
C LEU A 49 1.44 12.58 -6.35
N LEU A 50 2.73 12.33 -6.63
CA LEU A 50 3.40 12.95 -7.77
C LEU A 50 2.78 12.52 -9.10
N ASP A 51 2.44 11.24 -9.25
CA ASP A 51 1.79 10.72 -10.45
C ASP A 51 0.42 11.37 -10.69
N ILE A 52 -0.40 11.53 -9.63
CA ILE A 52 -1.69 12.24 -9.69
C ILE A 52 -1.50 13.70 -10.11
N GLN A 53 -0.54 14.39 -9.50
CA GLN A 53 -0.29 15.81 -9.77
C GLN A 53 0.24 16.03 -11.20
N GLU A 54 1.16 15.19 -11.69
CA GLU A 54 1.67 15.27 -13.06
C GLU A 54 0.55 14.97 -14.08
N PHE A 55 -0.30 13.98 -13.80
CA PHE A 55 -1.47 13.68 -14.63
C PHE A 55 -2.44 14.85 -14.72
N TYR A 56 -2.75 15.48 -13.59
CA TYR A 56 -3.63 16.65 -13.55
C TYR A 56 -3.12 17.77 -14.47
N GLU A 57 -1.82 18.00 -14.53
CA GLU A 57 -1.24 19.07 -15.36
C GLU A 57 -1.14 18.70 -16.83
N VAL A 58 -0.66 17.49 -17.13
CA VAL A 58 -0.38 17.05 -18.51
C VAL A 58 -1.66 16.71 -19.27
N THR A 59 -2.67 16.20 -18.56
CA THR A 59 -3.92 15.72 -19.17
C THR A 59 -5.09 16.65 -18.84
N LEU A 60 -5.39 16.89 -17.56
CA LEU A 60 -6.64 17.57 -17.18
C LEU A 60 -6.59 19.09 -17.45
N LEU A 61 -5.49 19.76 -17.12
CA LEU A 61 -5.27 21.18 -17.40
C LEU A 61 -4.88 21.48 -18.85
N ASN A 62 -4.62 20.45 -19.66
CA ASN A 62 -4.24 20.63 -21.05
C ASN A 62 -5.44 21.08 -21.88
N THR A 63 -5.46 22.34 -22.30
CA THR A 63 -6.56 22.94 -23.08
C THR A 63 -6.56 22.52 -24.56
N GLN A 64 -5.47 21.90 -25.04
CA GLN A 64 -5.36 21.39 -26.41
C GLN A 64 -5.97 19.98 -26.55
N LYS A 65 -6.29 19.31 -25.44
CA LYS A 65 -6.94 17.99 -25.44
C LYS A 65 -8.46 18.13 -25.43
N SER A 66 -9.13 17.35 -26.27
CA SER A 66 -10.59 17.24 -26.23
C SER A 66 -11.06 16.54 -24.95
N SER A 67 -12.34 16.70 -24.61
CA SER A 67 -12.92 15.99 -23.45
C SER A 67 -12.82 14.47 -23.59
N GLU A 68 -12.94 13.96 -24.81
CA GLU A 68 -12.86 12.52 -25.11
C GLU A 68 -11.44 11.97 -24.90
N GLN A 69 -10.42 12.69 -25.38
CA GLN A 69 -9.01 12.32 -25.14
C GLN A 69 -8.67 12.32 -23.65
N LYS A 70 -9.15 13.33 -22.91
CA LYS A 70 -8.96 13.38 -21.44
C LYS A 70 -9.61 12.16 -20.77
N LEU A 71 -10.83 11.80 -21.17
CA LEU A 71 -11.54 10.64 -20.62
C LEU A 71 -10.78 9.33 -20.88
N GLU A 72 -10.30 9.13 -22.10
CA GLU A 72 -9.53 7.94 -22.46
C GLU A 72 -8.25 7.81 -21.62
N GLU A 73 -7.52 8.91 -21.43
CA GLU A 73 -6.32 8.94 -20.61
C GLU A 73 -6.60 8.72 -19.11
N VAL A 74 -7.70 9.29 -18.59
CA VAL A 74 -8.14 9.03 -17.20
C VAL A 74 -8.45 7.55 -17.01
N ASN A 75 -9.23 6.94 -17.90
CA ASN A 75 -9.60 5.53 -17.83
C ASN A 75 -8.36 4.63 -17.90
N HIS A 76 -7.45 4.91 -18.83
CA HIS A 76 -6.20 4.18 -18.95
C HIS A 76 -5.36 4.23 -17.66
N MET A 77 -5.29 5.41 -17.02
CA MET A 77 -4.56 5.57 -15.76
C MET A 77 -5.23 4.78 -14.62
N ALA A 78 -6.55 4.81 -14.52
CA ALA A 78 -7.32 4.06 -13.53
C ALA A 78 -7.07 2.55 -13.66
N GLU A 79 -7.21 1.99 -14.88
CA GLU A 79 -6.94 0.58 -15.13
C GLU A 79 -5.51 0.18 -14.75
N LYS A 80 -4.52 1.04 -15.03
CA LYS A 80 -3.12 0.79 -14.68
C LYS A 80 -2.94 0.68 -13.17
N TRP A 81 -3.57 1.56 -12.38
CA TRP A 81 -3.48 1.52 -10.92
C TRP A 81 -4.22 0.34 -10.33
N GLU A 82 -5.39 -0.03 -10.86
CA GLU A 82 -6.12 -1.24 -10.44
C GLU A 82 -5.28 -2.52 -10.63
N LYS A 83 -4.63 -2.66 -11.79
CA LYS A 83 -3.70 -3.77 -12.07
C LYS A 83 -2.51 -3.77 -11.10
N SER A 84 -1.96 -2.59 -10.82
CA SER A 84 -0.80 -2.43 -9.91
C SER A 84 -1.13 -2.84 -8.47
N VAL A 85 -2.33 -2.49 -7.99
CA VAL A 85 -2.83 -2.87 -6.65
C VAL A 85 -3.11 -4.38 -6.58
N SER A 86 -3.66 -4.96 -7.63
CA SER A 86 -3.95 -6.40 -7.70
C SER A 86 -2.68 -7.25 -7.64
N ILE A 87 -1.61 -6.85 -8.33
CA ILE A 87 -0.30 -7.54 -8.30
C ILE A 87 0.34 -7.47 -6.90
N GLN A 88 0.30 -6.30 -6.25
CA GLN A 88 0.86 -6.13 -4.90
C GLN A 88 0.13 -6.97 -3.84
N ASN A 89 -1.18 -7.18 -3.99
CA ASN A 89 -1.96 -8.01 -3.06
C ASN A 89 -1.72 -9.51 -3.25
N SER A 90 -1.40 -9.96 -4.46
CA SER A 90 -1.08 -11.38 -4.73
C SER A 90 0.31 -11.79 -4.22
N GLU A 91 1.27 -10.87 -4.19
CA GLU A 91 2.66 -11.15 -3.79
C GLU A 91 2.82 -11.30 -2.27
N LEU A 92 1.94 -10.65 -1.48
CA LEU A 92 1.94 -10.77 -0.02
C LEU A 92 1.36 -12.12 0.48
N ALA A 93 0.61 -12.85 -0.35
CA ALA A 93 0.00 -14.13 0.01
C ALA A 93 0.96 -15.34 -0.06
N HIS A 94 2.17 -15.17 -0.62
CA HIS A 94 3.13 -16.27 -0.82
C HIS A 94 4.38 -16.22 0.07
N SER A 95 4.48 -15.25 1.00
CA SER A 95 5.59 -15.13 1.96
C SER A 95 5.20 -15.52 3.39
N ALA A 96 4.54 -16.67 3.57
CA ALA A 96 4.44 -17.33 4.87
C ALA A 96 5.22 -18.65 4.81
N CYS A 97 6.45 -18.65 5.35
CA CYS A 97 7.30 -19.82 5.43
C CYS A 97 6.59 -20.96 6.20
N PRO A 98 6.60 -22.22 5.71
CA PRO A 98 6.29 -23.35 6.57
C PRO A 98 7.51 -23.59 7.47
N VAL A 99 7.32 -23.45 8.79
CA VAL A 99 8.31 -23.88 9.79
C VAL A 99 8.25 -25.41 9.86
N ASP A 100 9.40 -26.05 9.64
CA ASP A 100 9.62 -27.49 9.77
C ASP A 100 9.24 -27.99 11.17
N GLU A 101 8.32 -28.96 11.24
CA GLU A 101 7.95 -29.68 12.46
C GLU A 101 8.62 -31.05 12.45
N GLN A 102 9.78 -31.19 13.13
CA GLN A 102 10.37 -32.49 13.44
C GLN A 102 10.99 -32.53 14.85
N ARG A 103 10.63 -33.61 15.56
CA ARG A 103 11.13 -34.18 16.84
C ARG A 103 10.63 -33.51 18.13
N GLU A 104 10.18 -34.23 19.16
CA GLU A 104 10.46 -35.63 19.53
C GLU A 104 9.39 -36.21 20.48
N GLN A 105 9.24 -37.54 20.44
CA GLN A 105 8.35 -38.37 21.25
C GLN A 105 8.73 -38.35 22.75
N SER A 106 7.74 -38.25 23.65
CA SER A 106 7.74 -38.90 24.97
C SER A 106 6.37 -38.87 25.66
N ILE A 107 5.66 -40.00 25.54
CA ILE A 107 4.88 -40.75 26.53
C ILE A 107 4.30 -39.98 27.74
N SER A 108 2.95 -39.98 27.88
CA SER A 108 2.18 -40.54 29.02
C SER A 108 0.69 -40.17 28.95
N ASN A 109 -0.18 -41.17 28.80
CA ASN A 109 -1.62 -41.15 29.15
C ASN A 109 -1.78 -41.80 30.56
N PRO A 110 -2.98 -41.90 31.19
CA PRO A 110 -4.27 -41.21 31.00
C PRO A 110 -4.93 -40.77 32.33
N SER A 111 -6.09 -40.09 32.25
CA SER A 111 -7.26 -40.08 33.18
C SER A 111 -7.97 -38.72 33.06
N ARG A 112 -9.29 -38.53 33.08
CA ARG A 112 -10.48 -39.33 33.37
C ARG A 112 -11.67 -38.37 33.21
N THR A 113 -12.75 -38.82 32.55
CA THR A 113 -14.19 -38.41 32.58
C THR A 113 -14.56 -36.90 32.67
N GLU A 114 -15.58 -36.32 32.02
CA GLU A 114 -17.03 -36.55 32.18
C GLU A 114 -17.82 -35.74 31.11
N GLN A 115 -18.90 -36.34 30.62
CA GLN A 115 -20.23 -35.85 30.23
C GLN A 115 -20.49 -34.35 29.96
N GLY A 116 -21.30 -34.09 28.92
CA GLY A 116 -22.06 -32.84 28.79
C GLY A 116 -22.75 -32.64 27.44
N GLU A 117 -24.01 -33.08 27.33
CA GLU A 117 -24.96 -32.86 26.25
C GLU A 117 -25.38 -31.39 26.04
N THR A 118 -26.16 -31.17 24.96
CA THR A 118 -27.00 -30.00 24.59
C THR A 118 -26.28 -28.97 23.72
N GLY A 119 -26.72 -28.58 22.51
CA GLY A 119 -28.03 -28.66 21.88
C GLY A 119 -28.62 -27.26 21.76
N ALA A 120 -28.56 -26.62 20.58
CA ALA A 120 -29.60 -25.72 20.05
C ALA A 120 -29.16 -25.10 18.71
N LYS A 121 -30.09 -25.12 17.77
CA LYS A 121 -30.05 -24.58 16.42
C LYS A 121 -31.26 -23.63 16.33
N THR A 122 -31.07 -22.36 16.03
CA THR A 122 -32.11 -21.38 15.63
C THR A 122 -31.40 -20.30 14.81
N SER A 123 -31.68 -20.10 13.52
CA SER A 123 -32.80 -19.30 12.93
C SER A 123 -32.84 -17.90 13.55
N GLU A 124 -32.88 -16.76 12.86
CA GLU A 124 -33.50 -16.34 11.60
C GLU A 124 -32.88 -14.98 11.22
N VAL A 125 -32.60 -14.69 9.95
CA VAL A 125 -33.34 -13.77 9.06
C VAL A 125 -33.72 -12.40 9.65
N SER A 126 -33.27 -11.32 9.00
CA SER A 126 -34.09 -10.17 8.62
C SER A 126 -33.25 -9.16 7.84
N SER A 127 -33.26 -9.34 6.53
CA SER A 127 -33.14 -8.30 5.52
C SER A 127 -34.33 -7.35 5.60
N LEU A 128 -34.12 -6.03 5.49
CA LEU A 128 -35.07 -5.13 4.81
C LEU A 128 -34.35 -3.84 4.34
N SER A 129 -34.24 -3.72 3.02
CA SER A 129 -34.12 -2.48 2.22
C SER A 129 -35.53 -1.82 2.19
N GLU A 130 -35.79 -0.53 2.03
CA GLU A 130 -35.37 0.48 1.02
C GLU A 130 -35.89 1.89 1.45
N PRO A 131 -35.52 3.00 0.75
CA PRO A 131 -35.76 4.39 1.16
C PRO A 131 -37.02 5.05 0.57
N ALA A 132 -37.53 6.08 1.25
CA ALA A 132 -38.65 6.91 0.79
C ALA A 132 -38.21 8.12 -0.05
N ILE A 133 -38.85 8.25 -1.21
CA ILE A 133 -38.81 9.37 -2.17
C ILE A 133 -39.41 10.64 -1.55
N LEU A 134 -38.75 11.79 -1.71
CA LEU A 134 -39.38 13.12 -1.53
C LEU A 134 -39.44 13.83 -2.87
N GLN A 135 -40.65 14.28 -3.23
CA GLN A 135 -40.93 15.28 -4.28
C GLN A 135 -40.55 16.68 -3.81
#